data_AF-A0A7Y8UXR0-F1
#
_entry.id   AF-A0A7Y8UXR0-F1
#
_cell.length_a   1.000
_cell.length_b   1.000
_cell.length_c   1.000
_cell.angle_alpha   90.00
_cell.angle_beta   90.00
_cell.angle_gamma   90.00
#
_symmetry.space_group_name_H-M   'P 1'
#
loop_
_entity.id
_entity.type
_entity.pdbx_description
1 polymer ?
#
loop_
_entity_poly.entity_id
_entity_poly.type
_entity_poly.pdbx_seq_one_letter_code
_entity_poly.pdbx_strand_id
1 'polypeptide(L)'
;MACEIKTALVTGASSGIGEAFACELAKKGSHLIVAARSHDKLEKLAVELETAHNIKAVPIPIDLSAGDAPGKLEEEVKRRGPAG
;
A
#
# COMPACT_ATOMS: atom_id res chain seq x y z
N MET A 1 3.31 -16.78 -19.92
CA MET A 1 4.22 -16.57 -18.77
C MET A 1 3.45 -15.73 -17.77
N ALA A 2 2.84 -16.36 -16.77
CA ALA A 2 2.05 -15.64 -15.77
C ALA A 2 3.04 -14.92 -14.84
N CYS A 3 3.05 -13.59 -14.86
CA CYS A 3 3.65 -12.87 -13.75
C CYS A 3 2.74 -13.13 -12.55
N GLU A 4 3.22 -13.89 -11.58
CA GLU A 4 2.57 -14.08 -10.28
C GLU A 4 2.07 -12.73 -9.78
N ILE A 5 0.82 -12.68 -9.33
CA ILE A 5 0.25 -11.49 -8.71
C ILE A 5 1.02 -11.25 -7.41
N LYS A 6 1.98 -10.32 -7.45
CA LYS A 6 2.80 -9.98 -6.30
C LYS A 6 2.20 -8.77 -5.58
N THR A 7 1.94 -8.95 -4.28
CA THR A 7 1.59 -7.85 -3.37
C THR A 7 2.85 -7.14 -2.91
N ALA A 8 2.85 -5.80 -2.94
CA ALA A 8 3.93 -4.98 -2.42
C ALA A 8 3.44 -4.05 -1.30
N LEU A 9 4.23 -3.92 -0.24
CA LEU A 9 4.00 -2.98 0.84
C LEU A 9 4.89 -1.75 0.64
N VAL A 10 4.28 -0.57 0.57
CA VAL A 10 4.97 0.71 0.41
C VAL A 10 4.72 1.58 1.63
N THR A 11 5.78 1.89 2.38
CA THR A 11 5.72 2.82 3.52
C THR A 11 6.03 4.25 3.08
N GLY A 12 5.48 5.23 3.79
CA GLY A 12 5.57 6.64 3.37
C GLY A 12 4.83 6.93 2.05
N ALA A 13 3.87 6.07 1.68
CA ALA A 13 3.20 6.14 0.39
C ALA A 13 2.35 7.40 0.17
N SER A 14 2.03 8.16 1.23
CA SER A 14 1.14 9.32 1.14
C SER A 14 1.72 10.55 0.44
N SER A 15 2.99 10.52 0.01
CA SER A 15 3.59 11.62 -0.77
C SER A 15 4.96 11.25 -1.36
N GLY A 16 5.37 11.97 -2.41
CA GLY A 16 6.76 12.02 -2.87
C GLY A 16 7.24 10.70 -3.47
N ILE A 17 8.38 10.20 -3.01
CA ILE A 17 9.00 8.99 -3.56
C ILE A 17 8.14 7.75 -3.30
N GLY A 18 7.54 7.63 -2.10
CA GLY A 18 6.67 6.49 -1.77
C GLY A 18 5.44 6.43 -2.67
N GLU A 19 4.81 7.58 -2.91
CA GLU A 19 3.68 7.70 -3.85
C GLU A 19 4.10 7.31 -5.28
N ALA A 20 5.24 7.81 -5.75
CA ALA A 20 5.76 7.46 -7.07
C ALA A 20 6.04 5.96 -7.22
N PHE A 21 6.61 5.32 -6.20
CA PHE A 21 6.81 3.87 -6.20
C PHE A 21 5.49 3.09 -6.21
N ALA A 22 4.49 3.53 -5.42
CA ALA A 22 3.17 2.90 -5.42
C ALA A 22 2.55 2.96 -6.84
N CYS A 23 2.60 4.12 -7.49
CA CYS A 23 2.13 4.28 -8.87
C CYS A 23 2.87 3.36 -9.85
N GLU A 24 4.21 3.30 -9.81
CA GLU A 24 4.99 2.46 -10.72
C GLU A 24 4.78 0.95 -10.50
N LEU A 25 4.55 0.53 -9.26
CA LEU A 25 4.22 -0.86 -8.95
C LEU A 25 2.79 -1.22 -9.40
N ALA A 26 1.82 -0.30 -9.23
CA ALA A 26 0.46 -0.50 -9.70
C ALA A 26 0.39 -0.64 -11.23
N LYS A 27 1.14 0.18 -11.96
CA LYS A 27 1.29 0.06 -13.44
C LYS A 27 1.79 -1.31 -13.89
N LYS A 28 2.56 -1.99 -13.04
CA LYS A 28 3.07 -3.34 -13.30
C LYS A 28 2.07 -4.44 -12.90
N GLY A 29 0.89 -4.08 -12.40
CA GLY A 29 -0.16 -5.00 -11.99
C GLY A 29 -0.01 -5.55 -10.57
N SER A 30 0.89 -5.01 -9.75
CA SER A 30 1.05 -5.44 -8.36
C SER A 30 -0.11 -4.92 -7.50
N HIS A 31 -0.65 -5.79 -6.64
CA HIS A 31 -1.49 -5.33 -5.55
C HIS A 31 -0.66 -4.56 -4.53
N LEU A 32 -1.26 -3.58 -3.88
CA LEU A 32 -0.54 -2.67 -3.02
C LEU A 32 -1.13 -2.64 -1.62
N ILE A 33 -0.23 -2.53 -0.66
CA ILE A 33 -0.53 -2.10 0.68
C ILE A 33 0.23 -0.79 0.86
N VAL A 34 -0.49 0.30 1.13
CA VAL A 34 0.09 1.64 1.26
C VAL A 34 -0.01 2.09 2.70
N ALA A 35 1.13 2.37 3.34
CA ALA A 35 1.21 2.69 4.76
C ALA A 35 1.84 4.07 4.99
N ALA A 36 1.17 4.92 5.77
CA ALA A 36 1.62 6.26 6.15
C ALA A 36 0.75 6.84 7.28
N ARG A 37 1.12 8.01 7.80
CA ARG A 37 0.36 8.68 8.88
C ARG A 37 -0.96 9.30 8.43
N SER A 38 -0.99 9.82 7.21
CA SER A 38 -2.13 10.62 6.72
C SER A 38 -3.20 9.73 6.09
N HIS A 39 -4.28 9.46 6.85
CA HIS A 39 -5.40 8.64 6.41
C HIS A 39 -6.02 9.13 5.09
N ASP A 40 -6.44 10.38 5.03
CA ASP A 40 -7.14 10.94 3.86
C ASP A 40 -6.30 10.86 2.57
N LYS A 41 -4.98 11.05 2.69
CA LYS A 41 -4.06 10.94 1.55
C LYS A 41 -3.91 9.49 1.09
N LEU A 42 -3.87 8.54 2.02
CA LEU A 42 -3.78 7.12 1.70
C LEU A 42 -5.05 6.60 1.04
N GLU A 43 -6.23 6.97 1.56
CA GLU A 43 -7.51 6.57 0.97
C GLU A 43 -7.65 7.09 -0.46
N LYS A 44 -7.32 8.38 -0.66
CA LYS A 44 -7.32 8.98 -2.00
C LYS A 44 -6.38 8.24 -2.94
N LEU A 45 -5.13 7.98 -2.51
CA LEU A 45 -4.15 7.26 -3.31
C LEU A 45 -4.62 5.83 -3.62
N ALA A 46 -5.19 5.11 -2.65
CA ALA A 46 -5.69 3.77 -2.86
C ALA A 46 -6.78 3.75 -3.95
N VAL A 47 -7.80 4.61 -3.83
CA VAL A 47 -8.88 4.72 -4.83
C VAL A 47 -8.34 5.04 -6.22
N GLU A 48 -7.37 5.95 -6.33
CA GLU A 48 -6.73 6.31 -7.60
C GLU A 48 -6.01 5.12 -8.23
N LEU A 49 -5.22 4.38 -7.44
CA LEU A 49 -4.47 3.22 -7.90
C LEU A 49 -5.39 2.07 -8.34
N GLU A 50 -6.46 1.79 -7.57
CA GLU A 50 -7.44 0.77 -7.92
C GLU A 50 -8.16 1.10 -9.23
N THR A 51 -8.62 2.35 -9.36
CA THR A 51 -9.37 2.81 -10.54
C THR A 51 -8.49 2.84 -11.80
N ALA A 52 -7.23 3.26 -11.68
CA ALA A 52 -6.34 3.43 -12.84
C ALA A 52 -5.72 2.11 -13.32
N HIS A 53 -5.52 1.13 -12.43
CA HIS A 53 -4.71 -0.05 -12.72
C HIS A 53 -5.41 -1.39 -12.49
N ASN A 54 -6.67 -1.39 -12.03
CA ASN A 54 -7.46 -2.59 -11.74
C ASN A 54 -6.72 -3.56 -10.78
N ILE A 55 -6.07 -2.98 -9.77
CA ILE A 55 -5.42 -3.69 -8.67
C ILE A 55 -6.23 -3.54 -7.39
N LYS A 56 -5.89 -4.30 -6.33
CA LYS A 56 -6.31 -4.00 -4.96
C LYS A 56 -5.26 -3.10 -4.30
N ALA A 57 -5.68 -2.02 -3.66
CA ALA A 57 -4.83 -1.13 -2.89
C ALA A 57 -5.40 -0.95 -1.48
N VAL A 58 -4.66 -1.41 -0.47
CA VAL A 58 -5.10 -1.42 0.93
C VAL A 58 -4.40 -0.30 1.70
N PRO A 59 -5.12 0.75 2.13
CA PRO A 59 -4.54 1.79 2.96
C PRO A 59 -4.41 1.34 4.43
N ILE A 60 -3.22 1.55 4.99
CA ILE A 60 -2.89 1.30 6.40
C ILE A 60 -2.42 2.61 7.04
N PRO A 61 -3.29 3.33 7.77
CA PRO A 61 -2.87 4.48 8.54
C PRO A 61 -2.03 4.03 9.73
N ILE A 62 -0.75 4.40 9.76
CA ILE A 62 0.17 4.06 10.84
C ILE A 62 1.27 5.10 11.01
N ASP A 63 1.63 5.39 12.26
CA ASP A 63 2.85 6.12 12.59
C ASP A 63 3.99 5.13 12.86
N LEU A 64 4.93 5.06 11.92
CA LEU A 64 6.10 4.19 12.01
C LEU A 64 7.16 4.69 13.01
N SER A 65 6.97 5.87 13.59
CA SER A 65 7.84 6.42 14.64
C SER A 65 7.49 5.89 16.04
N ALA A 66 6.34 5.21 16.19
CA ALA A 66 5.90 4.65 17.45
C ALA A 66 6.65 3.36 17.80
N GLY A 67 6.83 3.09 19.10
CA GLY A 67 7.74 2.05 19.59
C GLY A 67 7.49 0.62 19.07
N ASP A 68 6.22 0.25 18.82
CA ASP A 68 5.84 -1.07 18.28
C ASP A 68 5.13 -0.95 16.91
N ALA A 69 5.54 0.02 16.10
CA ALA A 69 4.94 0.21 14.79
C ALA A 69 5.16 -0.98 13.82
N PRO A 70 6.33 -1.66 13.80
CA PRO A 70 6.52 -2.83 12.94
C PRO A 70 5.57 -3.99 13.27
N GLY A 71 5.36 -4.31 14.55
CA GLY A 71 4.43 -5.37 14.98
C GLY A 71 3.00 -5.05 14.58
N LYS A 72 2.55 -3.83 14.86
CA LYS A 72 1.22 -3.35 14.43
C LYS A 72 1.05 -3.37 12.91
N LEU A 73 2.08 -2.99 12.15
CA LEU A 73 2.04 -3.03 10.69
C LEU A 73 1.92 -4.47 10.19
N GLU A 74 2.67 -5.40 10.77
CA GLU A 74 2.60 -6.81 10.40
C GLU A 74 1.20 -7.39 10.66
N GLU A 75 0.62 -7.13 11.83
CA GLU A 75 -0.75 -7.53 12.15
C GLU A 75 -1.76 -6.95 11.17
N GLU A 76 -1.59 -5.67 10.82
CA GLU A 76 -2.47 -4.98 9.88
C GLU A 76 -2.37 -5.56 8.46
N VAL A 77 -1.15 -5.83 8.00
CA VAL A 77 -0.89 -6.48 6.71
C VAL A 77 -1.51 -7.87 6.68
N LYS A 78 -1.38 -8.67 7.74
CA LYS A 78 -2.01 -9.99 7.82
C LYS A 78 -3.54 -9.90 7.82
N ARG A 79 -4.09 -8.87 8.45
CA ARG A 79 -5.54 -8.69 8.60
C ARG A 79 -6.22 -8.14 7.35
N ARG A 80 -5.60 -7.17 6.68
CA ARG A 80 -6.19 -6.42 5.56
C ARG A 80 -5.51 -6.66 4.22
N GLY A 81 -4.32 -7.25 4.20
CA GLY A 81 -3.56 -7.46 2.99
C GLY A 81 -4.33 -8.31 1.96
N PRO A 82 -4.15 -8.06 0.66
CA PRO A 82 -4.70 -8.91 -0.37
C PRO A 82 -4.16 -10.34 -0.20
N ALA A 83 -5.05 -11.34 -0.21
CA ALA A 83 -4.65 -12.74 -0.29
C ALA A 83 -3.86 -12.94 -1.59
N GLY A 84 -2.61 -13.41 -1.46
CA GLY A 84 -1.78 -13.85 -2.57
C GLY A 84 -2.28 -15.16 -3.14
#